data_AF-A0A2V9VV67-F1
#
_entry.id   AF-A0A2V9VV67-F1
#
_cell.length_a   1.000
_cell.length_b   1.000
_cell.length_c   1.000
_cell.angle_alpha   90.00
_cell.angle_beta   90.00
_cell.angle_gamma   90.00
#
_symmetry.space_group_name_H-M   'P 1'
#
loop_
_entity.id
_entity.type
_entity.pdbx_description
1 polymer ?
#
loop_
_entity_poly.entity_id
_entity_poly.type
_entity_poly.pdbx_seq_one_letter_code
_entity_poly.pdbx_strand_id
1 'polypeptide(L)'
;MNKEIMSALTNWLSPAVMQSLGWTLLHFLWQGTALAALAAAAMSFCRASARYVLAVGALVLMLLAPLATFYVQSSGVADAAKSSPLAAAVPVIARGSAAASGSIHQLSTYERSVTPARAAYDILPWLVKLWLLGVAFLSLRSAGGFFLLERERRRQSTIVSPRVLEICYTLQDRIGLRRAIAYCECKWLQAPAVIGWFRPIVFLPVTALSGLSEEQLQAVIAHELAHIQRLDPFVNVFQVCVETLLFYHPAVWWLNKRIRAEREHCCDDVAVTICGNAVEYARALTLMEEWRSAPAFAMAANRGPLGERIVRVLGLKTGMRGIGLTGSILCLSAAMVAGNALLGMAHPASVRAVAMAQTDAKPTASSQPAASSARSAKPSASHVQSGEQRTTSSSSASSSASSYIDAMKAAGLTDLTVDQLIALKIQDVTPEYVRDLHAEGLQPDANNLIAMRVQGITPEDIREWKATGLNPDQDQL
;
A
#
# COMPACT_ATOMS: atom_id res chain seq x y z
N MET A 1 -3.52 -44.32 -19.44
CA MET A 1 -2.85 -43.95 -18.16
C MET A 1 -2.91 -42.46 -17.81
N ASN A 2 -3.21 -41.52 -18.72
CA ASN A 2 -3.29 -40.08 -18.38
C ASN A 2 -4.65 -39.57 -17.89
N LYS A 3 -5.79 -40.18 -18.27
CA LYS A 3 -7.12 -39.71 -17.81
C LYS A 3 -7.40 -40.03 -16.34
N GLU A 4 -6.87 -41.13 -15.82
CA GLU A 4 -7.08 -41.53 -14.42
C GLU A 4 -6.19 -40.79 -13.43
N ILE A 5 -4.95 -40.46 -13.79
CA ILE A 5 -4.09 -39.61 -12.94
C ILE A 5 -4.66 -38.19 -12.92
N MET A 6 -5.16 -37.71 -14.06
CA MET A 6 -5.80 -36.41 -14.16
C MET A 6 -7.18 -36.38 -13.47
N SER A 7 -7.94 -37.49 -13.46
CA SER A 7 -9.20 -37.62 -12.71
C SER A 7 -8.96 -37.75 -11.19
N ALA A 8 -7.91 -38.48 -10.78
CA ALA A 8 -7.49 -38.63 -9.40
C ALA A 8 -6.97 -37.32 -8.80
N LEU A 9 -6.26 -36.50 -9.59
CA LEU A 9 -5.88 -35.13 -9.22
C LEU A 9 -7.10 -34.19 -9.14
N THR A 10 -8.16 -34.42 -9.93
CA THR A 10 -9.38 -33.58 -9.89
C THR A 10 -10.39 -33.98 -8.80
N ASN A 11 -10.32 -35.18 -8.23
CA ASN A 11 -11.24 -35.65 -7.19
C ASN A 11 -10.82 -35.28 -5.76
N TRP A 12 -9.74 -34.52 -5.58
CA TRP A 12 -9.24 -34.12 -4.24
C TRP A 12 -10.11 -33.08 -3.52
N LEU A 13 -10.94 -32.33 -4.24
CA LEU A 13 -11.85 -31.33 -3.68
C LEU A 13 -13.28 -31.68 -4.07
N SER A 14 -14.19 -31.71 -3.10
CA SER A 14 -15.61 -31.93 -3.41
C SER A 14 -16.14 -30.78 -4.29
N PRO A 15 -17.08 -31.04 -5.21
CA PRO A 15 -17.67 -29.98 -6.04
C PRO A 15 -18.22 -28.81 -5.22
N ALA A 16 -18.79 -29.09 -4.04
CA ALA A 16 -19.27 -28.08 -3.10
C ALA A 16 -18.16 -27.17 -2.55
N VAL A 17 -16.98 -27.73 -2.25
CA VAL A 17 -15.82 -26.94 -1.82
C VAL A 17 -15.28 -26.09 -2.97
N MET A 18 -15.21 -26.63 -4.20
CA MET A 18 -14.79 -25.85 -5.37
C MET A 18 -15.73 -24.66 -5.63
N GLN A 19 -17.05 -24.86 -5.53
CA GLN A 19 -18.02 -23.78 -5.66
C GLN A 19 -17.88 -22.74 -4.55
N SER A 20 -17.72 -23.19 -3.30
CA SER A 20 -17.56 -22.29 -2.15
C SER A 20 -16.29 -21.45 -2.27
N LEU A 21 -15.18 -22.05 -2.72
CA LEU A 21 -13.93 -21.34 -3.00
C LEU A 21 -14.10 -20.33 -4.14
N GLY A 22 -14.77 -20.70 -5.23
CA GLY A 22 -15.01 -19.80 -6.34
C GLY A 22 -15.78 -18.55 -5.91
N TRP A 23 -16.88 -18.72 -5.17
CA TRP A 23 -17.66 -17.60 -4.62
C TRP A 23 -16.85 -16.77 -3.63
N THR A 24 -16.01 -17.40 -2.81
CA THR A 24 -15.10 -16.71 -1.89
C THR A 24 -14.14 -15.78 -2.63
N LEU A 25 -13.51 -16.27 -3.71
CA LEU A 25 -12.60 -15.47 -4.53
C LEU A 25 -13.31 -14.28 -5.18
N LEU A 26 -14.55 -14.48 -5.63
CA LEU A 26 -15.35 -13.42 -6.26
C LEU A 26 -15.83 -12.37 -5.24
N HIS A 27 -16.31 -12.78 -4.07
CA HIS A 27 -16.66 -11.86 -2.99
C HIS A 27 -15.44 -11.08 -2.48
N PHE A 28 -14.25 -11.69 -2.51
CA PHE A 28 -13.06 -10.99 -2.06
C PHE A 28 -12.72 -9.76 -2.92
N LEU A 29 -13.14 -9.69 -4.20
CA LEU A 29 -12.90 -8.52 -5.05
C LEU A 29 -13.47 -7.22 -4.47
N TRP A 30 -14.69 -7.27 -3.96
CA TRP A 30 -15.32 -6.08 -3.35
C TRP A 30 -14.88 -5.91 -1.90
N GLN A 31 -14.71 -7.00 -1.15
CA GLN A 31 -14.27 -6.95 0.25
C GLN A 31 -12.86 -6.35 0.38
N GLY A 32 -11.91 -6.83 -0.44
CA GLY A 32 -10.55 -6.32 -0.49
C GLY A 32 -10.51 -4.85 -0.89
N THR A 33 -11.29 -4.45 -1.89
CA THR A 33 -11.38 -3.03 -2.30
C THR A 33 -11.96 -2.15 -1.19
N ALA A 34 -13.02 -2.59 -0.51
CA ALA A 34 -13.61 -1.87 0.61
C ALA A 34 -12.64 -1.73 1.79
N LEU A 35 -11.96 -2.80 2.18
CA LEU A 35 -10.94 -2.79 3.23
C LEU A 35 -9.76 -1.86 2.89
N ALA A 36 -9.32 -1.86 1.63
CA ALA A 36 -8.26 -0.97 1.18
C ALA A 36 -8.68 0.50 1.25
N ALA A 37 -9.90 0.82 0.82
CA ALA A 37 -10.45 2.16 0.88
C ALA A 37 -10.59 2.67 2.32
N LEU A 38 -11.06 1.83 3.24
CA LEU A 38 -11.13 2.15 4.67
C LEU A 38 -9.73 2.35 5.26
N ALA A 39 -8.76 1.51 4.93
CA ALA A 39 -7.38 1.66 5.36
C ALA A 39 -6.75 2.96 4.84
N ALA A 40 -6.98 3.30 3.57
CA ALA A 40 -6.51 4.54 2.95
C ALA A 40 -7.07 5.77 3.67
N ALA A 41 -8.37 5.79 3.95
CA ALA A 41 -9.03 6.85 4.70
C ALA A 41 -8.45 6.95 6.13
N ALA A 42 -8.35 5.85 6.87
CA ALA A 42 -7.80 5.84 8.23
C ALA A 42 -6.35 6.34 8.29
N MET A 43 -5.52 5.93 7.33
CA MET A 43 -4.11 6.36 7.25
C MET A 43 -3.94 7.86 6.98
N SER A 44 -4.90 8.50 6.33
CA SER A 44 -4.84 9.95 6.03
C SER A 44 -4.82 10.82 7.30
N PHE A 45 -5.39 10.32 8.40
CA PHE A 45 -5.46 11.01 9.69
C PHE A 45 -4.34 10.63 10.67
N CYS A 46 -3.48 9.66 10.31
CA CYS A 46 -2.51 9.07 11.22
C CYS A 46 -1.06 9.51 10.96
N ARG A 47 -0.19 9.38 11.97
CA ARG A 47 1.28 9.52 11.86
C ARG A 47 1.90 8.28 11.18
N ALA A 48 3.14 8.36 10.70
CA ALA A 48 3.80 7.30 9.92
C ALA A 48 3.80 5.92 10.62
N SER A 49 4.19 5.85 11.90
CA SER A 49 4.17 4.61 12.68
C SER A 49 2.77 3.99 12.80
N ALA A 50 1.75 4.82 13.03
CA ALA A 50 0.36 4.39 13.06
C ALA A 50 -0.14 3.94 11.69
N ARG A 51 0.31 4.57 10.59
CA ARG A 51 -0.02 4.12 9.22
C ARG A 51 0.52 2.73 8.94
N TYR A 52 1.75 2.44 9.35
CA TYR A 52 2.33 1.10 9.21
C TYR A 52 1.47 0.05 9.92
N VAL A 53 1.12 0.28 11.20
CA VAL A 53 0.31 -0.66 11.98
C VAL A 53 -1.09 -0.84 11.38
N LEU A 54 -1.74 0.26 10.96
CA LEU A 54 -3.05 0.21 10.30
C LEU A 54 -2.99 -0.56 8.98
N ALA A 55 -1.94 -0.36 8.18
CA ALA A 55 -1.78 -1.06 6.91
C ALA A 55 -1.55 -2.56 7.10
N VAL A 56 -0.71 -2.95 8.08
CA VAL A 56 -0.51 -4.37 8.44
C VAL A 56 -1.83 -4.97 8.97
N GLY A 57 -2.55 -4.25 9.83
CA GLY A 57 -3.86 -4.68 10.33
C GLY A 57 -4.89 -4.87 9.21
N ALA A 58 -4.95 -3.94 8.25
CA ALA A 58 -5.81 -4.07 7.07
C ALA A 58 -5.43 -5.29 6.21
N LEU A 59 -4.14 -5.59 6.08
CA LEU A 59 -3.68 -6.79 5.35
C LEU A 59 -4.09 -8.09 6.07
N VAL A 60 -4.05 -8.10 7.41
CA VAL A 60 -4.58 -9.21 8.21
C VAL A 60 -6.09 -9.37 7.99
N LEU A 61 -6.85 -8.28 8.00
CA LEU A 61 -8.28 -8.32 7.72
C LEU A 61 -8.58 -8.82 6.30
N MET A 62 -7.78 -8.43 5.31
CA MET A 62 -7.88 -8.93 3.94
C MET A 62 -7.61 -10.44 3.84
N LEU A 63 -6.76 -11.00 4.70
CA LEU A 63 -6.57 -12.46 4.76
C LEU A 63 -7.72 -13.17 5.47
N LEU A 64 -8.31 -12.56 6.51
CA LEU A 64 -9.41 -13.14 7.28
C LEU A 64 -10.76 -13.09 6.56
N ALA A 65 -11.03 -12.04 5.77
CA ALA A 65 -12.27 -11.86 5.03
C ALA A 65 -12.65 -13.05 4.11
N PRO A 66 -11.75 -13.57 3.24
CA PRO A 66 -12.08 -14.74 2.42
C PRO A 66 -12.25 -16.01 3.27
N LEU A 67 -11.52 -16.17 4.37
CA LEU A 67 -11.70 -17.32 5.27
C LEU A 67 -13.09 -17.30 5.94
N ALA A 68 -13.52 -16.13 6.41
CA ALA A 68 -14.86 -15.94 6.96
C ALA A 68 -15.95 -16.18 5.91
N THR A 69 -15.76 -15.67 4.69
CA THR A 69 -16.70 -15.86 3.58
C THR A 69 -16.82 -17.34 3.19
N PHE A 70 -15.70 -18.05 3.11
CA PHE A 70 -15.68 -19.48 2.84
C PHE A 70 -16.40 -20.28 3.94
N TYR A 71 -16.19 -19.92 5.21
CA TYR A 71 -16.87 -20.55 6.34
C TYR A 71 -18.39 -20.38 6.25
N VAL A 72 -18.87 -19.15 5.99
CA VAL A 72 -20.31 -18.88 5.82
C VAL A 72 -20.88 -19.63 4.61
N GLN A 73 -20.17 -19.64 3.48
CA GLN A 73 -20.64 -20.29 2.25
C GLN A 73 -20.72 -21.82 2.40
N SER A 74 -19.70 -22.43 3.01
CA SER A 74 -19.66 -23.89 3.23
C SER A 74 -20.70 -24.35 4.25
N SER A 75 -20.96 -23.54 5.29
CA SER A 75 -22.03 -23.80 6.26
C SER A 75 -23.42 -23.68 5.63
N GLY A 76 -23.64 -22.66 4.79
CA GLY A 76 -24.92 -22.43 4.11
C GLY A 76 -25.30 -23.56 3.13
N VAL A 77 -24.32 -24.17 2.45
CA VAL A 77 -24.56 -25.35 1.60
C VAL A 77 -24.96 -26.56 2.44
N ALA A 78 -24.34 -26.76 3.60
CA ALA A 78 -24.70 -27.85 4.52
C ALA A 78 -26.12 -27.70 5.09
N ASP A 79 -26.58 -26.48 5.34
CA ASP A 79 -27.92 -26.22 5.85
C ASP A 79 -28.98 -26.25 4.75
N ALA A 80 -28.68 -25.74 3.54
CA ALA A 80 -29.57 -25.83 2.39
C ALA A 80 -29.81 -27.28 1.93
N ALA A 81 -28.79 -28.15 2.04
CA ALA A 81 -28.92 -29.57 1.76
C ALA A 81 -29.87 -30.28 2.75
N LYS A 82 -29.93 -29.83 4.01
CA LYS A 82 -30.85 -30.36 5.02
C LYS A 82 -32.28 -29.86 4.81
N SER A 83 -32.46 -28.69 4.20
CA SER A 83 -33.77 -28.03 4.00
C SER A 83 -34.32 -28.15 2.56
N SER A 84 -33.88 -29.13 1.78
CA SER A 84 -34.17 -29.20 0.34
C SER A 84 -35.69 -29.25 0.04
N PRO A 85 -36.22 -28.33 -0.79
CA PRO A 85 -37.63 -28.27 -1.14
C PRO A 85 -38.08 -29.46 -2.01
N LEU A 86 -37.16 -30.27 -2.55
CA LEU A 86 -37.54 -31.52 -3.22
C LEU A 86 -38.19 -32.51 -2.25
N ALA A 87 -37.75 -32.52 -0.97
CA ALA A 87 -38.41 -33.30 0.08
C ALA A 87 -39.79 -32.74 0.45
N ALA A 88 -39.99 -31.43 0.28
CA ALA A 88 -41.26 -30.74 0.54
C ALA A 88 -42.24 -30.75 -0.66
N ALA A 89 -41.74 -30.96 -1.89
CA ALA A 89 -42.54 -30.91 -3.12
C ALA A 89 -43.17 -32.25 -3.54
N VAL A 90 -42.71 -33.38 -2.98
CA VAL A 90 -43.29 -34.72 -3.20
C VAL A 90 -44.83 -34.75 -3.02
N PRO A 91 -45.43 -34.12 -1.99
CA PRO A 91 -46.89 -34.13 -1.83
C PRO A 91 -47.66 -33.17 -2.76
N VAL A 92 -47.00 -32.20 -3.41
CA VAL A 92 -47.66 -31.21 -4.31
C VAL A 92 -47.81 -31.76 -5.73
N ILE A 93 -46.79 -32.47 -6.22
CA ILE A 93 -46.85 -33.14 -7.54
C ILE A 93 -47.88 -34.28 -7.52
N ALA A 94 -48.11 -34.89 -6.35
CA ALA A 94 -49.16 -35.89 -6.16
C ALA A 94 -50.60 -35.32 -6.24
N ARG A 95 -50.78 -33.98 -6.26
CA ARG A 95 -52.10 -33.31 -6.24
C ARG A 95 -52.35 -32.44 -7.48
N GLY A 96 -52.46 -33.07 -8.65
CA GLY A 96 -53.38 -32.60 -9.71
C GLY A 96 -52.85 -31.59 -10.74
N SER A 97 -53.23 -31.86 -12.00
CA SER A 97 -52.66 -31.34 -13.26
C SER A 97 -53.15 -29.96 -13.74
N ALA A 98 -53.95 -29.22 -12.95
CA ALA A 98 -54.53 -27.95 -13.41
C ALA A 98 -53.62 -26.71 -13.23
N ALA A 99 -52.50 -26.84 -12.52
CA ALA A 99 -51.52 -25.74 -12.34
C ALA A 99 -50.55 -25.57 -13.52
N ALA A 100 -50.64 -26.41 -14.56
CA ALA A 100 -49.63 -26.52 -15.62
C ALA A 100 -49.44 -25.24 -16.46
N SER A 101 -50.50 -24.45 -16.71
CA SER A 101 -50.38 -23.23 -17.54
C SER A 101 -49.72 -22.06 -16.82
N GLY A 102 -49.97 -21.89 -15.51
CA GLY A 102 -49.22 -20.94 -14.67
C GLY A 102 -47.76 -21.38 -14.46
N SER A 103 -47.54 -22.70 -14.50
CA SER A 103 -46.20 -23.31 -14.38
C SER A 103 -45.30 -22.97 -15.58
N ILE A 104 -45.82 -22.83 -16.80
CA ILE A 104 -44.98 -22.55 -17.99
C ILE A 104 -44.42 -21.12 -17.99
N HIS A 105 -45.21 -20.12 -17.56
CA HIS A 105 -44.71 -18.74 -17.41
C HIS A 105 -43.76 -18.61 -16.21
N GLN A 106 -44.00 -19.36 -15.13
CA GLN A 106 -43.06 -19.49 -14.02
C GLN A 106 -41.78 -20.23 -14.42
N LEU A 107 -41.85 -21.25 -15.29
CA LEU A 107 -40.69 -21.97 -15.82
C LEU A 107 -39.86 -21.09 -16.76
N SER A 108 -40.48 -20.24 -17.60
CA SER A 108 -39.73 -19.35 -18.50
C SER A 108 -39.08 -18.16 -17.78
N THR A 109 -39.72 -17.62 -16.75
CA THR A 109 -39.13 -16.59 -15.86
C THR A 109 -38.10 -17.18 -14.90
N TYR A 110 -38.27 -18.42 -14.47
CA TYR A 110 -37.26 -19.19 -13.73
C TYR A 110 -36.05 -19.51 -14.62
N GLU A 111 -36.24 -20.02 -15.84
CA GLU A 111 -35.13 -20.25 -16.77
C GLU A 111 -34.35 -18.96 -17.07
N ARG A 112 -35.04 -17.83 -17.30
CA ARG A 112 -34.38 -16.54 -17.60
C ARG A 112 -33.66 -15.91 -16.41
N SER A 113 -34.07 -16.20 -15.17
CA SER A 113 -33.38 -15.75 -13.95
C SER A 113 -32.28 -16.72 -13.49
N VAL A 114 -32.33 -17.98 -13.92
CA VAL A 114 -31.39 -19.04 -13.50
C VAL A 114 -30.26 -19.25 -14.52
N THR A 115 -30.38 -18.80 -15.77
CA THR A 115 -29.31 -18.89 -16.79
C THR A 115 -27.98 -18.23 -16.40
N PRO A 116 -27.92 -16.97 -15.90
CA PRO A 116 -26.64 -16.38 -15.47
C PRO A 116 -26.09 -17.07 -14.21
N ALA A 117 -26.96 -17.53 -13.31
CA ALA A 117 -26.54 -18.26 -12.12
C ALA A 117 -25.90 -19.61 -12.50
N ARG A 118 -26.54 -20.41 -13.38
CA ARG A 118 -26.00 -21.69 -13.88
C ARG A 118 -24.67 -21.52 -14.61
N ALA A 119 -24.55 -20.53 -15.49
CA ALA A 119 -23.30 -20.24 -16.18
C ALA A 119 -22.17 -19.87 -15.20
N ALA A 120 -22.46 -19.11 -14.14
CA ALA A 120 -21.49 -18.84 -13.09
C ALA A 120 -21.07 -20.14 -12.36
N TYR A 121 -22.01 -21.01 -11.99
CA TYR A 121 -21.71 -22.30 -11.35
C TYR A 121 -20.77 -23.20 -12.16
N ASP A 122 -20.84 -23.16 -13.49
CA ASP A 122 -19.98 -23.95 -14.37
C ASP A 122 -18.55 -23.37 -14.51
N ILE A 123 -18.40 -22.05 -14.39
CA ILE A 123 -17.12 -21.35 -14.55
C ILE A 123 -16.30 -21.33 -13.24
N LEU A 124 -16.95 -21.30 -12.08
CA LEU A 124 -16.28 -21.20 -10.77
C LEU A 124 -15.20 -22.28 -10.53
N PRO A 125 -15.41 -23.58 -10.86
CA PRO A 125 -14.37 -24.60 -10.71
C PRO A 125 -13.11 -24.33 -11.55
N TRP A 126 -13.27 -23.76 -12.76
CA TRP A 126 -12.13 -23.38 -13.61
C TRP A 126 -11.36 -22.20 -13.02
N LEU A 127 -12.09 -21.22 -12.48
CA LEU A 127 -11.49 -20.08 -11.78
C LEU A 127 -10.63 -20.55 -10.58
N VAL A 128 -11.14 -21.50 -9.78
CA VAL A 128 -10.38 -22.07 -8.66
C VAL A 128 -9.14 -22.83 -9.12
N LYS A 129 -9.23 -23.63 -10.19
CA LYS A 129 -8.08 -24.34 -10.77
C LYS A 129 -7.00 -23.37 -11.25
N LEU A 130 -7.40 -22.30 -11.95
CA LEU A 130 -6.49 -21.26 -12.41
C LEU A 130 -5.82 -20.54 -11.24
N TRP A 131 -6.60 -20.22 -10.20
CA TRP A 131 -6.08 -19.63 -8.97
C TRP A 131 -5.06 -20.55 -8.28
N LEU A 132 -5.36 -21.85 -8.11
CA LEU A 132 -4.43 -22.83 -7.53
C LEU A 132 -3.12 -22.93 -8.32
N LEU A 133 -3.21 -22.92 -9.65
CA LEU A 133 -2.03 -22.93 -10.53
C LEU A 133 -1.17 -21.68 -10.31
N GLY A 134 -1.80 -20.51 -10.23
CA GLY A 134 -1.12 -19.24 -9.93
C GLY A 134 -0.45 -19.27 -8.57
N VAL A 135 -1.15 -19.73 -7.52
CA VAL A 135 -0.60 -19.88 -6.16
C VAL A 135 0.59 -20.84 -6.16
N ALA A 136 0.48 -22.00 -6.83
CA ALA A 136 1.56 -22.98 -6.90
C ALA A 136 2.80 -22.41 -7.60
N PHE A 137 2.62 -21.74 -8.74
CA PHE A 137 3.69 -21.10 -9.49
C PHE A 137 4.40 -20.02 -8.67
N LEU A 138 3.64 -19.10 -8.05
CA LEU A 138 4.18 -18.02 -7.25
C LEU A 138 4.85 -18.53 -5.97
N SER A 139 4.32 -19.59 -5.36
CA SER A 139 4.93 -20.26 -4.21
C SER A 139 6.27 -20.89 -4.59
N LEU A 140 6.35 -21.59 -5.73
CA LEU A 140 7.59 -22.19 -6.21
C LEU A 140 8.64 -21.13 -6.54
N ARG A 141 8.24 -20.04 -7.20
CA ARG A 141 9.12 -18.89 -7.47
C ARG A 141 9.67 -18.29 -6.17
N SER A 142 8.82 -18.10 -5.16
CA SER A 142 9.20 -17.52 -3.87
C SER A 142 10.10 -18.47 -3.06
N ALA A 143 9.77 -19.77 -3.04
CA ALA A 143 10.59 -20.81 -2.42
C ALA A 143 11.97 -20.93 -3.07
N GLY A 144 12.04 -20.84 -4.41
CA GLY A 144 13.30 -20.81 -5.14
C GLY A 144 14.17 -19.62 -4.75
N GLY A 145 13.59 -18.42 -4.68
CA GLY A 145 14.30 -17.23 -4.21
C GLY A 145 14.83 -17.37 -2.78
N PHE A 146 14.01 -17.91 -1.87
CA PHE A 146 14.42 -18.18 -0.49
C PHE A 146 15.54 -19.22 -0.42
N PHE A 147 15.46 -20.30 -1.20
CA PHE A 147 16.47 -21.34 -1.25
C PHE A 147 17.81 -20.82 -1.78
N LEU A 148 17.79 -20.01 -2.85
CA LEU A 148 18.99 -19.37 -3.37
C LEU A 148 19.63 -18.44 -2.34
N LEU A 149 18.81 -17.65 -1.64
CA LEU A 149 19.29 -16.75 -0.59
C LEU A 149 19.94 -17.50 0.58
N GLU A 150 19.30 -18.56 1.07
CA GLU A 150 19.83 -19.39 2.15
C GLU A 150 21.07 -20.19 1.70
N ARG A 151 21.16 -20.57 0.42
CA ARG A 151 22.36 -21.19 -0.15
C ARG A 151 23.54 -20.22 -0.14
N GLU A 152 23.36 -18.99 -0.61
CA GLU A 152 24.44 -17.99 -0.65
C GLU A 152 24.85 -17.54 0.76
N ARG A 153 23.88 -17.39 1.67
CA ARG A 153 24.12 -17.15 3.10
C ARG A 153 25.11 -18.17 3.68
N ARG A 154 25.00 -19.45 3.31
CA ARG A 154 25.90 -20.52 3.78
C ARG A 154 27.27 -20.54 3.09
N ARG A 155 27.39 -19.95 1.90
CA ARG A 155 28.60 -20.05 1.06
C ARG A 155 29.55 -18.86 1.18
N GLN A 156 29.06 -17.65 1.43
CA GLN A 156 29.84 -16.40 1.26
C GLN A 156 29.73 -15.44 2.45
N SER A 157 29.95 -15.95 3.67
CA SER A 157 29.89 -15.14 4.90
C SER A 157 31.23 -15.20 5.63
N THR A 158 32.00 -14.13 5.60
CA THR A 158 33.17 -13.94 6.47
C THR A 158 32.81 -13.02 7.62
N ILE A 159 33.37 -13.24 8.80
CA ILE A 159 33.14 -12.37 9.95
C ILE A 159 33.76 -10.99 9.64
N VAL A 160 33.05 -9.93 10.00
CA VAL A 160 33.53 -8.55 9.83
C VAL A 160 34.79 -8.27 10.66
N SER A 161 35.56 -7.24 10.28
CA SER A 161 36.75 -6.86 11.03
C SER A 161 36.42 -6.49 12.49
N PRO A 162 37.37 -6.65 13.45
CA PRO A 162 37.12 -6.35 14.87
C PRO A 162 36.65 -4.91 15.11
N ARG A 163 37.17 -3.96 14.33
CA ARG A 163 36.79 -2.54 14.42
C ARG A 163 35.33 -2.31 14.04
N VAL A 164 34.87 -2.90 12.93
CA VAL A 164 33.47 -2.77 12.50
C VAL A 164 32.54 -3.51 13.46
N LEU A 165 32.99 -4.64 14.01
CA LEU A 165 32.24 -5.40 14.99
C LEU A 165 31.97 -4.59 16.28
N GLU A 166 32.93 -3.81 16.74
CA GLU A 166 32.78 -2.88 17.88
C GLU A 166 31.70 -1.83 17.62
N ILE A 167 31.68 -1.24 16.42
CA ILE A 167 30.65 -0.29 15.99
C ILE A 167 29.28 -0.95 16.01
N CYS A 168 29.17 -2.15 15.44
CA CYS A 168 27.94 -2.93 15.42
C CYS A 168 27.39 -3.21 16.83
N TYR A 169 28.23 -3.66 17.76
CA TYR A 169 27.81 -3.94 19.13
C TYR A 169 27.42 -2.67 19.90
N THR A 170 28.12 -1.57 19.68
CA THR A 170 27.78 -0.27 20.27
C THR A 170 26.40 0.19 19.82
N LEU A 171 26.10 0.09 18.52
CA LEU A 171 24.79 0.45 17.99
C LEU A 171 23.70 -0.53 18.44
N GLN A 172 24.02 -1.82 18.53
CA GLN A 172 23.10 -2.84 19.05
C GLN A 172 22.65 -2.52 20.48
N ASP A 173 23.59 -2.11 21.34
CA ASP A 173 23.30 -1.71 22.72
C ASP A 173 22.46 -0.42 22.78
N ARG A 174 22.82 0.61 21.99
CA ARG A 174 22.06 1.86 21.89
C ARG A 174 20.60 1.67 21.45
N ILE A 175 20.35 0.71 20.55
CA ILE A 175 19.00 0.36 20.07
C ILE A 175 18.25 -0.54 21.08
N GLY A 176 18.94 -1.10 22.07
CA GLY A 176 18.37 -1.99 23.09
C GLY A 176 18.12 -3.41 22.57
N LEU A 177 18.88 -3.88 21.58
CA LEU A 177 18.74 -5.21 20.98
C LEU A 177 19.47 -6.27 21.80
N ARG A 178 18.72 -7.09 22.55
CA ARG A 178 19.27 -8.21 23.33
C ARG A 178 19.46 -9.52 22.54
N ARG A 179 19.04 -9.54 21.27
CA ARG A 179 19.11 -10.74 20.43
C ARG A 179 20.54 -10.96 19.93
N ALA A 180 20.98 -12.22 19.84
CA ALA A 180 22.25 -12.54 19.21
C ALA A 180 22.16 -12.30 17.69
N ILE A 181 22.91 -11.31 17.20
CA ILE A 181 23.01 -10.92 15.80
C ILE A 181 24.41 -11.29 15.31
N ALA A 182 24.50 -11.90 14.13
CA ALA A 182 25.78 -12.12 13.47
C ALA A 182 26.03 -11.02 12.43
N TYR A 183 27.28 -10.58 12.31
CA TYR A 183 27.69 -9.56 11.35
C TYR A 183 28.67 -10.20 10.37
N CYS A 184 28.32 -10.17 9.09
CA CYS A 184 29.11 -10.81 8.04
C CYS A 184 29.42 -9.84 6.92
N GLU A 185 30.66 -9.87 6.44
CA GLU A 185 31.05 -9.24 5.19
C GLU A 185 30.58 -10.11 4.01
N CYS A 186 30.17 -9.46 2.92
CA CYS A 186 29.77 -10.15 1.69
C CYS A 186 30.19 -9.40 0.42
N LYS A 187 30.33 -10.14 -0.68
CA LYS A 187 30.75 -9.61 -2.00
C LYS A 187 29.62 -9.60 -3.04
N TRP A 188 28.54 -10.32 -2.79
CA TRP A 188 27.45 -10.55 -3.75
C TRP A 188 26.31 -9.54 -3.62
N LEU A 189 26.27 -8.77 -2.52
CA LEU A 189 25.32 -7.70 -2.30
C LEU A 189 25.96 -6.35 -2.63
N GLN A 190 25.15 -5.41 -3.14
CA GLN A 190 25.55 -4.02 -3.38
C GLN A 190 25.11 -3.07 -2.26
N ALA A 191 24.18 -3.53 -1.41
CA ALA A 191 23.66 -2.78 -0.26
C ALA A 191 23.60 -3.70 0.97
N PRO A 192 23.72 -3.15 2.19
CA PRO A 192 23.47 -3.89 3.41
C PRO A 192 22.11 -4.57 3.41
N ALA A 193 22.04 -5.74 4.06
CA ALA A 193 20.79 -6.47 4.17
C ALA A 193 20.74 -7.35 5.41
N VAL A 194 19.56 -7.46 6.01
CA VAL A 194 19.27 -8.41 7.10
C VAL A 194 18.64 -9.69 6.55
N ILE A 195 19.22 -10.84 6.91
CA ILE A 195 18.71 -12.16 6.54
C ILE A 195 18.53 -13.04 7.80
N GLY A 196 17.37 -13.69 7.90
CA GLY A 196 17.05 -14.69 8.93
C GLY A 196 16.10 -14.19 10.02
N TRP A 197 15.30 -15.11 10.56
CA TRP A 197 14.21 -14.78 11.51
C TRP A 197 14.59 -14.88 12.99
N PHE A 198 15.15 -16.02 13.39
CA PHE A 198 15.47 -16.32 14.80
C PHE A 198 16.91 -15.96 15.16
N ARG A 199 17.81 -16.11 14.19
CA ARG A 199 19.22 -15.70 14.25
C ARG A 199 19.50 -14.79 13.06
N PRO A 200 19.11 -13.51 13.14
CA PRO A 200 19.33 -12.55 12.06
C PRO A 200 20.83 -12.35 11.84
N ILE A 201 21.21 -12.26 10.58
CA ILE A 201 22.56 -11.95 10.14
C ILE A 201 22.47 -10.64 9.37
N VAL A 202 23.28 -9.66 9.78
CA VAL A 202 23.48 -8.41 9.06
C VAL A 202 24.63 -8.62 8.09
N PHE A 203 24.33 -8.53 6.80
CA PHE A 203 25.30 -8.56 5.73
C PHE A 203 25.75 -7.16 5.39
N LEU A 204 27.06 -6.93 5.43
CA LEU A 204 27.69 -5.67 5.05
C LEU A 204 28.50 -5.91 3.77
N PRO A 205 28.14 -5.27 2.65
CA PRO A 205 28.89 -5.39 1.42
C PRO A 205 30.23 -4.67 1.56
N VAL A 206 31.27 -5.20 0.90
CA VAL A 206 32.61 -4.58 0.92
C VAL A 206 32.55 -3.13 0.47
N THR A 207 31.68 -2.80 -0.49
CA THR A 207 31.45 -1.44 -0.98
C THR A 207 31.00 -0.47 0.12
N ALA A 208 30.11 -0.90 1.02
CA ALA A 208 29.68 -0.06 2.15
C ALA A 208 30.78 0.07 3.21
N LEU A 209 31.56 -0.99 3.43
CA LEU A 209 32.66 -0.97 4.40
C LEU A 209 33.83 -0.08 3.96
N SER A 210 34.10 0.01 2.65
CA SER A 210 35.19 0.82 2.11
C SER A 210 34.76 2.19 1.59
N GLY A 211 33.49 2.35 1.21
CA GLY A 211 32.99 3.53 0.51
C GLY A 211 32.21 4.53 1.36
N LEU A 212 31.84 4.17 2.60
CA LEU A 212 31.15 5.07 3.53
C LEU A 212 32.12 5.58 4.60
N SER A 213 31.91 6.82 5.06
CA SER A 213 32.54 7.32 6.28
C SER A 213 32.05 6.53 7.51
N GLU A 214 32.77 6.63 8.64
CA GLU A 214 32.36 5.92 9.87
C GLU A 214 30.95 6.35 10.34
N GLU A 215 30.62 7.64 10.25
CA GLU A 215 29.30 8.18 10.60
C GLU A 215 28.20 7.67 9.67
N GLN A 216 28.47 7.63 8.37
CA GLN A 216 27.55 7.11 7.35
C GLN A 216 27.32 5.61 7.53
N LEU A 217 28.38 4.85 7.77
CA LEU A 217 28.31 3.41 8.04
C LEU A 217 27.49 3.14 9.31
N GLN A 218 27.69 3.93 10.37
CA GLN A 218 26.89 3.82 11.60
C GLN A 218 25.40 4.05 11.32
N ALA A 219 25.05 5.08 10.53
CA ALA A 219 23.66 5.38 10.21
C ALA A 219 22.99 4.26 9.40
N VAL A 220 23.71 3.67 8.43
CA VAL A 220 23.20 2.55 7.63
C VAL A 220 23.06 1.28 8.47
N ILE A 221 24.03 0.97 9.34
CA ILE A 221 23.92 -0.16 10.27
C ILE A 221 22.74 0.05 11.22
N ALA A 222 22.54 1.26 11.75
CA ALA A 222 21.40 1.56 12.61
C ALA A 222 20.05 1.33 11.90
N HIS A 223 19.96 1.67 10.61
CA HIS A 223 18.80 1.36 9.77
C HIS A 223 18.54 -0.15 9.66
N GLU A 224 19.57 -0.95 9.37
CA GLU A 224 19.44 -2.42 9.30
C GLU A 224 19.05 -3.03 10.66
N LEU A 225 19.61 -2.53 11.75
CA LEU A 225 19.25 -2.95 13.10
C LEU A 225 17.80 -2.59 13.46
N ALA A 226 17.27 -1.47 12.94
CA ALA A 226 15.87 -1.11 13.11
C ALA A 226 14.92 -2.15 12.48
N HIS A 227 15.27 -2.75 11.34
CA HIS A 227 14.50 -3.86 10.76
C HIS A 227 14.43 -5.08 11.68
N ILE A 228 15.54 -5.39 12.37
CA ILE A 228 15.59 -6.49 13.35
C ILE A 228 14.74 -6.16 14.57
N GLN A 229 14.86 -4.95 15.12
CA GLN A 229 14.10 -4.50 16.28
C GLN A 229 12.59 -4.56 16.02
N ARG A 230 12.16 -4.17 14.82
CA ARG A 230 10.75 -4.12 14.42
C ARG A 230 10.21 -5.46 13.90
N LEU A 231 11.02 -6.51 13.85
CA LEU A 231 10.65 -7.83 13.34
C LEU A 231 10.14 -7.81 11.89
N ASP A 232 10.62 -6.87 11.09
CA ASP A 232 10.19 -6.69 9.69
C ASP A 232 10.35 -7.95 8.81
N PRO A 233 11.36 -8.83 9.01
CA PRO A 233 11.44 -10.08 8.27
C PRO A 233 10.20 -10.98 8.41
N PHE A 234 9.50 -10.95 9.54
CA PHE A 234 8.25 -11.70 9.73
C PHE A 234 7.10 -11.09 8.95
N VAL A 235 6.98 -9.76 8.99
CA VAL A 235 5.97 -9.03 8.22
C VAL A 235 6.21 -9.23 6.73
N ASN A 236 7.46 -9.24 6.27
CA ASN A 236 7.80 -9.50 4.86
C ASN A 236 7.34 -10.90 4.39
N VAL A 237 7.55 -11.95 5.19
CA VAL A 237 7.04 -13.29 4.87
C VAL A 237 5.51 -13.29 4.82
N PHE A 238 4.87 -12.66 5.81
CA PHE A 238 3.42 -12.52 5.82
C PHE A 238 2.90 -11.81 4.56
N GLN A 239 3.55 -10.72 4.14
CA GLN A 239 3.22 -10.02 2.90
C GLN A 239 3.37 -10.91 1.67
N VAL A 240 4.46 -11.69 1.57
CA VAL A 240 4.67 -12.64 0.46
C VAL A 240 3.58 -13.72 0.45
N CYS A 241 3.20 -14.26 1.61
CA CYS A 241 2.11 -15.22 1.71
C CYS A 241 0.77 -14.63 1.24
N VAL A 242 0.41 -13.44 1.74
CA VAL A 242 -0.85 -12.77 1.36
C VAL A 242 -0.85 -12.38 -0.11
N GLU A 243 0.26 -11.83 -0.63
CA GLU A 243 0.42 -11.48 -2.05
C GLU A 243 0.35 -12.72 -2.95
N THR A 244 0.83 -13.87 -2.48
CA THR A 244 0.75 -15.14 -3.21
C THR A 244 -0.68 -15.68 -3.25
N LEU A 245 -1.42 -15.63 -2.13
CA LEU A 245 -2.80 -16.12 -2.06
C LEU A 245 -3.78 -15.19 -2.80
N LEU A 246 -3.56 -13.88 -2.71
CA LEU A 246 -4.44 -12.84 -3.24
C LEU A 246 -3.79 -12.11 -4.42
N PHE A 247 -2.96 -12.83 -5.19
CA PHE A 247 -2.14 -12.25 -6.26
C PHE A 247 -2.96 -11.55 -7.34
N TYR A 248 -4.23 -11.90 -7.53
CA TYR A 248 -5.09 -11.30 -8.54
C TYR A 248 -5.67 -9.94 -8.12
N HIS A 249 -5.48 -9.51 -6.87
CA HIS A 249 -6.19 -8.35 -6.33
C HIS A 249 -5.29 -7.08 -6.27
N PRO A 250 -5.57 -6.04 -7.08
CA PRO A 250 -4.71 -4.85 -7.16
C PRO A 250 -4.64 -4.06 -5.85
N ALA A 251 -5.73 -4.03 -5.06
CA ALA A 251 -5.71 -3.35 -3.77
C ALA A 251 -4.76 -4.01 -2.74
N VAL A 252 -4.52 -5.32 -2.83
CA VAL A 252 -3.53 -6.02 -2.00
C VAL A 252 -2.13 -5.59 -2.41
N TRP A 253 -1.84 -5.48 -3.71
CA TRP A 253 -0.56 -4.97 -4.20
C TRP A 253 -0.29 -3.54 -3.76
N TRP A 254 -1.31 -2.68 -3.86
CA TRP A 254 -1.24 -1.29 -3.38
C TRP A 254 -0.93 -1.24 -1.88
N LEU A 255 -1.65 -2.01 -1.06
CA LEU A 255 -1.46 -2.03 0.39
C LEU A 255 -0.07 -2.58 0.75
N ASN A 256 0.37 -3.65 0.08
CA ASN A 256 1.72 -4.19 0.28
C ASN A 256 2.82 -3.18 -0.11
N LYS A 257 2.64 -2.45 -1.21
CA LYS A 257 3.55 -1.35 -1.59
C LYS A 257 3.56 -0.26 -0.51
N ARG A 258 2.40 0.07 0.08
CA ARG A 258 2.30 1.05 1.15
C ARG A 258 3.00 0.60 2.43
N ILE A 259 2.79 -0.64 2.86
CA ILE A 259 3.48 -1.22 4.02
C ILE A 259 5.00 -1.17 3.82
N ARG A 260 5.49 -1.52 2.63
CA ARG A 260 6.92 -1.45 2.29
C ARG A 260 7.44 -0.01 2.43
N ALA A 261 6.76 0.98 1.87
CA ALA A 261 7.17 2.39 1.99
C ALA A 261 7.17 2.89 3.45
N GLU A 262 6.10 2.63 4.21
CA GLU A 262 5.99 3.04 5.61
C GLU A 262 7.01 2.32 6.51
N ARG A 263 7.39 1.08 6.16
CA ARG A 263 8.46 0.34 6.84
C ARG A 263 9.80 1.07 6.71
N GLU A 264 10.20 1.41 5.50
CA GLU A 264 11.46 2.13 5.26
C GLU A 264 11.46 3.47 6.03
N HIS A 265 10.35 4.20 6.00
CA HIS A 265 10.19 5.42 6.79
C HIS A 265 10.37 5.20 8.30
N CYS A 266 9.77 4.15 8.86
CA CYS A 266 9.96 3.85 10.28
C CYS A 266 11.42 3.53 10.61
N CYS A 267 12.14 2.80 9.74
CA CYS A 267 13.55 2.48 9.94
C CYS A 267 14.45 3.71 9.79
N ASP A 268 14.18 4.58 8.81
CA ASP A 268 14.85 5.87 8.64
C ASP A 268 14.70 6.74 9.91
N ASP A 269 13.49 6.80 10.48
CA ASP A 269 13.22 7.56 11.71
C ASP A 269 14.06 7.04 12.90
N VAL A 270 14.21 5.71 13.02
CA VAL A 270 15.04 5.09 14.06
C VAL A 270 16.52 5.39 13.84
N ALA A 271 17.03 5.26 12.61
CA ALA A 271 18.43 5.54 12.29
C ALA A 271 18.81 6.98 12.61
N VAL A 272 17.98 7.94 12.20
CA VAL A 272 18.20 9.38 12.49
C VAL A 272 18.15 9.65 14.00
N THR A 273 17.24 9.00 14.73
CA THR A 273 17.12 9.18 16.19
C THR A 273 18.36 8.67 16.93
N ILE A 274 18.99 7.58 16.48
CA ILE A 274 20.14 6.96 17.14
C ILE A 274 21.46 7.66 16.78
N CYS A 275 21.62 8.05 15.52
CA CYS A 275 22.88 8.62 15.03
C CYS A 275 22.91 10.15 15.08
N GLY A 276 21.75 10.83 15.17
CA GLY A 276 21.65 12.28 15.35
C GLY A 276 22.01 13.13 14.13
N ASN A 277 22.54 12.54 13.05
CA ASN A 277 22.97 13.25 11.85
C ASN A 277 22.17 12.83 10.61
N ALA A 278 21.04 13.53 10.39
CA ALA A 278 20.15 13.26 9.26
C ALA A 278 20.79 13.57 7.88
N VAL A 279 21.72 14.53 7.84
CA VAL A 279 22.39 14.93 6.59
C VAL A 279 23.38 13.86 6.15
N GLU A 280 24.22 13.35 7.06
CA GLU A 280 25.13 12.26 6.74
C GLU A 280 24.39 10.98 6.38
N TYR A 281 23.26 10.72 7.05
CA TYR A 281 22.41 9.60 6.64
C TYR A 281 21.83 9.79 5.22
N ALA A 282 21.35 10.98 4.88
CA ALA A 282 20.88 11.28 3.53
C ALA A 282 22.00 11.13 2.48
N ARG A 283 23.22 11.59 2.78
CA ARG A 283 24.40 11.40 1.93
C ARG A 283 24.72 9.92 1.73
N ALA A 284 24.69 9.12 2.79
CA ALA A 284 24.88 7.67 2.72
C ALA A 284 23.84 7.00 1.80
N LEU A 285 22.57 7.40 1.91
CA LEU A 285 21.51 6.89 1.02
C LEU A 285 21.78 7.25 -0.45
N THR A 286 22.22 8.48 -0.74
CA THR A 286 22.57 8.91 -2.10
C THR A 286 23.72 8.08 -2.67
N LEU A 287 24.81 7.90 -1.92
CA LEU A 287 25.96 7.09 -2.35
C LEU A 287 25.56 5.63 -2.64
N MET A 288 24.72 5.05 -1.79
CA MET A 288 24.23 3.68 -2.00
C MET A 288 23.36 3.53 -3.25
N GLU A 289 22.64 4.57 -3.67
CA GLU A 289 21.88 4.54 -4.92
C GLU A 289 22.78 4.64 -6.14
N GLU A 290 23.82 5.47 -6.08
CA GLU A 290 24.82 5.57 -7.14
C GLU A 290 25.44 4.20 -7.44
N TRP A 291 25.76 3.42 -6.39
CA TRP A 291 26.30 2.06 -6.53
C TRP A 291 25.32 1.05 -7.13
N ARG A 292 24.01 1.33 -7.02
CA ARG A 292 22.94 0.44 -7.47
C ARG A 292 22.63 0.57 -8.97
N SER A 293 23.19 1.58 -9.65
CA SER A 293 22.88 1.98 -11.03
C SER A 293 22.55 0.81 -11.97
N ALA A 294 21.25 0.66 -12.27
CA ALA A 294 20.69 -0.22 -13.29
C ALA A 294 20.60 0.50 -14.66
N PRO A 295 20.39 -0.20 -15.79
CA PRO A 295 20.47 0.40 -17.13
C PRO A 295 19.52 1.59 -17.34
N ALA A 296 19.99 2.58 -18.11
CA ALA A 296 19.35 3.87 -18.42
C ALA A 296 17.88 3.82 -18.91
N PHE A 297 17.37 2.68 -19.38
CA PHE A 297 15.96 2.53 -19.77
C PHE A 297 14.97 2.61 -18.59
N ALA A 298 15.44 2.54 -17.33
CA ALA A 298 14.61 2.70 -16.13
C ALA A 298 14.56 4.14 -15.59
N MET A 299 15.35 5.07 -16.14
CA MET A 299 15.59 6.40 -15.56
C MET A 299 14.48 7.43 -15.84
N ALA A 300 13.63 7.22 -16.83
CA ALA A 300 12.71 8.26 -17.30
C ALA A 300 11.37 8.38 -16.53
N ALA A 301 11.07 7.47 -15.59
CA ALA A 301 9.72 7.38 -15.01
C ALA A 301 9.63 7.38 -13.48
N ASN A 302 10.75 7.50 -12.75
CA ASN A 302 10.73 7.30 -11.31
C ASN A 302 11.59 8.35 -10.61
N ARG A 303 10.94 9.38 -10.03
CA ARG A 303 11.44 9.89 -8.74
C ARG A 303 11.36 8.69 -7.79
N GLY A 304 12.46 7.97 -7.63
CA GLY A 304 12.46 6.67 -6.98
C GLY A 304 11.95 6.74 -5.53
N PRO A 305 11.55 5.60 -4.94
CA PRO A 305 11.19 5.51 -3.51
C PRO A 305 12.31 6.01 -2.58
N LEU A 306 13.56 6.10 -3.06
CA LEU A 306 14.67 6.65 -2.29
C LEU A 306 14.69 8.18 -2.24
N GLY A 307 14.38 8.87 -3.34
CA GLY A 307 14.30 10.33 -3.35
C GLY A 307 13.26 10.85 -2.36
N GLU A 308 12.11 10.18 -2.29
CA GLU A 308 11.07 10.47 -1.28
C GLU A 308 11.59 10.28 0.16
N ARG A 309 12.43 9.27 0.40
CA ARG A 309 13.06 9.04 1.71
C ARG A 309 14.04 10.14 2.07
N ILE A 310 14.93 10.53 1.16
CA ILE A 310 15.92 11.60 1.37
C ILE A 310 15.21 12.91 1.72
N VAL A 311 14.22 13.32 0.92
CA VAL A 311 13.39 14.52 1.16
C VAL A 311 12.74 14.45 2.55
N ARG A 312 12.18 13.30 2.92
CA ARG A 312 11.52 13.10 4.21
C ARG A 312 12.50 13.17 5.39
N VAL A 313 13.66 12.50 5.29
CA VAL A 313 14.72 12.48 6.32
C VAL A 313 15.25 13.89 6.58
N LEU A 314 15.39 14.69 5.53
CA LEU A 314 15.79 16.10 5.62
C LEU A 314 14.66 17.03 6.13
N GLY A 315 13.47 16.49 6.44
CA GLY A 315 12.35 17.26 6.99
C GLY A 315 11.61 18.13 5.96
N LEU A 316 11.85 17.92 4.66
CA LEU A 316 11.19 18.66 3.60
C LEU A 316 9.77 18.14 3.41
N LYS A 317 8.77 19.00 3.63
CA LYS A 317 7.36 18.62 3.56
C LYS A 317 6.95 18.29 2.12
N THR A 318 6.60 17.04 1.87
CA THR A 318 5.85 16.64 0.67
C THR A 318 4.36 16.96 0.87
N GLY A 319 3.93 18.08 0.31
CA GLY A 319 2.53 18.50 0.33
C GLY A 319 1.72 17.72 -0.70
N MET A 320 0.81 16.85 -0.25
CA MET A 320 -0.43 16.44 -0.94
C MET A 320 -1.18 15.39 -0.09
N ARG A 321 -1.84 15.82 1.01
CA ARG A 321 -2.66 14.95 1.86
C ARG A 321 -4.15 14.87 1.44
N GLY A 322 -4.61 15.78 0.58
CA GLY A 322 -6.05 15.95 0.29
C GLY A 322 -6.66 15.01 -0.75
N ILE A 323 -5.86 14.52 -1.71
CA ILE A 323 -6.37 13.73 -2.86
C ILE A 323 -6.74 12.29 -2.45
N GLY A 324 -6.20 11.79 -1.34
CA GLY A 324 -6.43 10.41 -0.90
C GLY A 324 -7.83 10.12 -0.35
N LEU A 325 -8.47 11.09 0.31
CA LEU A 325 -9.73 10.86 1.02
C LEU A 325 -10.93 10.77 0.06
N THR A 326 -11.01 11.66 -0.92
CA THR A 326 -12.09 11.67 -1.94
C THR A 326 -12.05 10.41 -2.80
N GLY A 327 -10.86 9.98 -3.23
CA GLY A 327 -10.69 8.71 -3.94
C GLY A 327 -11.11 7.49 -3.11
N SER A 328 -10.81 7.49 -1.81
CA SER A 328 -11.20 6.40 -0.90
C SER A 328 -12.72 6.26 -0.78
N ILE A 329 -13.45 7.38 -0.69
CA ILE A 329 -14.92 7.37 -0.58
C ILE A 329 -15.57 6.81 -1.85
N LEU A 330 -15.07 7.20 -3.04
CA LEU A 330 -15.56 6.70 -4.32
C LEU A 330 -15.28 5.20 -4.51
N CYS A 331 -14.08 4.74 -4.14
CA CYS A 331 -13.76 3.31 -4.19
C CYS A 331 -14.62 2.49 -3.23
N LEU A 332 -14.90 3.02 -2.03
CA LEU A 332 -15.75 2.35 -1.05
C LEU A 332 -17.19 2.22 -1.54
N SER A 333 -17.77 3.28 -2.11
CA SER A 333 -19.14 3.24 -2.63
C SER A 333 -19.29 2.26 -3.79
N ALA A 334 -18.33 2.26 -4.74
CA ALA A 334 -18.29 1.31 -5.83
C ALA A 334 -18.18 -0.15 -5.34
N ALA A 335 -17.33 -0.40 -4.33
CA ALA A 335 -17.19 -1.71 -3.73
C ALA A 335 -18.48 -2.19 -3.04
N MET A 336 -19.18 -1.32 -2.31
CA MET A 336 -20.46 -1.66 -1.67
C MET A 336 -21.54 -2.02 -2.70
N VAL A 337 -21.61 -1.29 -3.81
CA VAL A 337 -22.56 -1.59 -4.90
C VAL A 337 -22.25 -2.95 -5.54
N ALA A 338 -20.98 -3.22 -5.85
CA ALA A 338 -20.56 -4.52 -6.39
C ALA A 338 -20.84 -5.68 -5.42
N GLY A 339 -20.62 -5.47 -4.12
CA GLY A 339 -20.92 -6.44 -3.08
C GLY A 339 -22.41 -6.81 -3.02
N ASN A 340 -23.29 -5.81 -3.09
CA ASN A 340 -24.74 -6.03 -3.10
C ASN A 340 -25.21 -6.83 -4.34
N ALA A 341 -24.63 -6.55 -5.51
CA ALA A 341 -24.94 -7.30 -6.73
C ALA A 341 -24.51 -8.78 -6.64
N LEU A 342 -23.33 -9.05 -6.09
CA LEU A 342 -22.80 -10.41 -5.92
C LEU A 342 -23.57 -11.23 -4.87
N LEU A 343 -23.96 -10.62 -3.75
CA LEU A 343 -24.82 -11.27 -2.75
C LEU A 343 -26.18 -11.67 -3.35
N GLY A 344 -26.72 -10.87 -4.28
CA GLY A 344 -27.94 -11.18 -5.01
C GLY A 344 -27.82 -12.37 -5.98
N MET A 345 -26.62 -12.74 -6.41
CA MET A 345 -26.37 -13.89 -7.30
C MET A 345 -26.07 -15.19 -6.55
N ALA A 346 -25.45 -15.11 -5.36
CA ALA A 346 -25.08 -16.27 -4.55
C ALA A 346 -26.27 -16.95 -3.84
N HIS A 347 -27.36 -16.22 -3.64
CA HIS A 347 -28.64 -16.77 -3.17
C HIS A 347 -29.62 -16.89 -4.34
N PRO A 348 -29.83 -18.09 -4.91
CA PRO A 348 -30.90 -18.26 -5.88
C PRO A 348 -32.24 -17.89 -5.24
N ALA A 349 -33.10 -17.23 -6.02
CA ALA A 349 -34.40 -16.69 -5.63
C ALA A 349 -35.41 -17.71 -5.04
N SER A 350 -35.01 -18.97 -4.84
CA SER A 350 -35.85 -20.04 -4.29
C SER A 350 -36.34 -19.75 -2.87
N VAL A 351 -35.55 -19.10 -2.01
CA VAL A 351 -35.99 -18.74 -0.65
C VAL A 351 -36.96 -17.55 -0.66
N ARG A 352 -36.76 -16.60 -1.58
CA ARG A 352 -37.61 -15.40 -1.68
C ARG A 352 -38.96 -15.69 -2.33
N ALA A 353 -39.00 -16.60 -3.30
CA ALA A 353 -40.23 -17.07 -3.94
C ALA A 353 -41.09 -17.91 -2.99
N VAL A 354 -40.49 -18.76 -2.14
CA VAL A 354 -41.24 -19.55 -1.14
C VAL A 354 -41.79 -18.66 -0.02
N ALA A 355 -41.04 -17.64 0.41
CA ALA A 355 -41.53 -16.67 1.41
C ALA A 355 -42.69 -15.82 0.89
N MET A 356 -42.66 -15.40 -0.39
CA MET A 356 -43.77 -14.64 -0.99
C MET A 356 -45.00 -15.52 -1.28
N ALA A 357 -44.80 -16.78 -1.68
CA ALA A 357 -45.92 -17.71 -1.93
C ALA A 357 -46.69 -18.11 -0.65
N GLN A 358 -46.07 -17.99 0.53
CA GLN A 358 -46.73 -18.25 1.81
C GLN A 358 -47.53 -17.06 2.34
N THR A 359 -47.22 -15.82 1.93
CA THR A 359 -47.98 -14.63 2.33
C THR A 359 -49.30 -14.45 1.58
N ASP A 360 -49.44 -15.01 0.37
CA ASP A 360 -50.66 -14.89 -0.43
C ASP A 360 -51.73 -15.94 -0.12
N ALA A 361 -51.42 -16.93 0.73
CA ALA A 361 -52.35 -18.00 1.13
C ALA A 361 -53.04 -17.68 2.47
N LYS A 362 -53.77 -16.55 2.54
CA LYS A 362 -54.77 -16.31 3.60
C LYS A 362 -56.16 -16.24 2.95
N PRO A 363 -57.13 -17.09 3.32
CA PRO A 363 -58.45 -17.06 2.69
C PRO A 363 -59.23 -15.83 3.15
N THR A 364 -59.53 -14.95 2.21
CA THR A 364 -60.40 -13.79 2.42
C THR A 364 -61.86 -14.23 2.36
N ALA A 365 -62.54 -14.24 3.50
CA ALA A 365 -64.00 -14.36 3.58
C ALA A 365 -64.62 -12.97 3.79
N SER A 366 -65.42 -12.55 2.81
CA SER A 366 -66.58 -11.63 2.81
C SER A 366 -66.67 -10.47 3.81
N SER A 367 -66.72 -9.23 3.30
CA SER A 367 -67.94 -8.39 3.24
C SER A 367 -67.63 -6.88 3.12
N GLN A 368 -68.24 -6.25 2.12
CA GLN A 368 -68.53 -4.79 2.04
C GLN A 368 -69.93 -4.53 2.67
N PRO A 369 -70.45 -3.27 2.87
CA PRO A 369 -70.02 -1.98 2.28
C PRO A 369 -70.08 -0.72 3.20
N ALA A 370 -69.57 0.40 2.67
CA ALA A 370 -70.21 1.73 2.58
C ALA A 370 -69.45 2.96 3.16
N ALA A 371 -69.63 4.07 2.40
CA ALA A 371 -69.51 5.49 2.74
C ALA A 371 -68.18 6.25 2.49
N SER A 372 -68.09 6.83 1.28
CA SER A 372 -67.96 8.27 1.00
C SER A 372 -67.32 9.20 2.05
N SER A 373 -66.24 9.89 1.69
CA SER A 373 -66.28 11.34 1.42
C SER A 373 -64.91 11.87 0.99
N ALA A 374 -64.95 12.86 0.11
CA ALA A 374 -63.85 13.43 -0.63
C ALA A 374 -63.13 14.60 0.09
N ARG A 375 -61.97 14.91 -0.49
CA ARG A 375 -61.47 16.26 -0.82
C ARG A 375 -60.54 16.99 0.17
N SER A 376 -59.39 17.33 -0.42
CA SER A 376 -58.81 18.68 -0.51
C SER A 376 -57.57 19.03 0.32
N ALA A 377 -56.63 19.61 -0.42
CA ALA A 377 -55.78 20.77 -0.10
C ALA A 377 -54.45 20.58 0.66
N LYS A 378 -53.37 20.57 -0.13
CA LYS A 378 -52.15 21.41 0.06
C LYS A 378 -52.54 22.89 -0.26
N PRO A 379 -51.72 23.96 -0.08
CA PRO A 379 -50.31 24.03 0.30
C PRO A 379 -49.90 25.26 1.16
N SER A 380 -48.60 25.61 1.12
CA SER A 380 -47.97 26.92 1.44
C SER A 380 -47.62 27.17 2.91
N ALA A 381 -46.52 27.85 3.27
CA ALA A 381 -45.38 28.46 2.57
C ALA A 381 -44.27 28.75 3.62
N SER A 382 -42.98 28.68 3.25
CA SER A 382 -42.02 29.82 3.15
C SER A 382 -41.46 30.45 4.44
N HIS A 383 -40.13 30.44 4.56
CA HIS A 383 -39.24 31.58 4.91
C HIS A 383 -37.78 31.08 4.77
N VAL A 384 -36.86 31.62 3.96
CA VAL A 384 -36.31 32.97 3.70
C VAL A 384 -35.17 33.38 4.66
N GLN A 385 -33.99 33.50 4.03
CA GLN A 385 -32.83 34.38 4.23
C GLN A 385 -31.79 34.18 5.35
N SER A 386 -30.56 33.92 4.87
CA SER A 386 -29.36 34.78 4.92
C SER A 386 -28.71 35.16 6.24
N GLY A 387 -27.37 35.13 6.23
CA GLY A 387 -26.60 36.24 6.78
C GLY A 387 -25.34 35.89 7.57
N GLU A 388 -24.21 36.15 6.92
CA GLU A 388 -23.00 36.77 7.49
C GLU A 388 -21.90 35.97 8.22
N GLN A 389 -20.69 36.31 7.77
CA GLN A 389 -19.37 36.03 8.32
C GLN A 389 -19.13 36.73 9.66
N ARG A 390 -18.28 36.13 10.50
CA ARG A 390 -17.26 36.91 11.23
C ARG A 390 -16.03 36.08 11.56
N THR A 391 -14.89 36.73 11.30
CA THR A 391 -13.52 36.40 11.65
C THR A 391 -13.27 36.54 13.15
N THR A 392 -12.37 35.72 13.70
CA THR A 392 -11.34 36.15 14.68
C THR A 392 -10.17 35.17 14.72
N SER A 393 -8.98 35.76 14.74
CA SER A 393 -7.61 35.25 14.83
C SER A 393 -7.20 34.67 16.19
N SER A 394 -6.20 33.76 16.21
CA SER A 394 -4.91 33.94 16.92
C SER A 394 -3.97 32.72 16.84
N SER A 395 -2.70 32.97 16.43
CA SER A 395 -1.38 32.49 16.93
C SER A 395 -1.13 30.99 17.22
N SER A 396 0.05 30.36 17.05
CA SER A 396 1.41 30.70 16.59
C SER A 396 2.28 29.44 16.78
N ALA A 397 3.14 29.07 15.81
CA ALA A 397 4.44 28.37 15.94
C ALA A 397 4.81 27.56 14.68
N SER A 398 5.55 28.14 13.71
CA SER A 398 6.29 27.36 12.69
C SER A 398 7.34 28.19 11.90
N SER A 399 8.18 28.97 12.56
CA SER A 399 8.95 30.06 11.91
C SER A 399 10.26 29.68 11.20
N SER A 400 10.84 28.48 11.32
CA SER A 400 12.21 28.26 10.78
C SER A 400 12.27 27.85 9.30
N ALA A 401 11.31 27.07 8.78
CA ALA A 401 11.39 26.54 7.41
C ALA A 401 10.76 27.47 6.34
N SER A 402 9.75 28.28 6.71
CA SER A 402 9.23 29.36 5.84
C SER A 402 10.34 30.39 5.58
N SER A 403 11.09 30.73 6.64
CA SER A 403 12.11 31.78 6.62
C SER A 403 13.17 31.57 5.56
N TYR A 404 13.59 30.35 5.24
CA TYR A 404 14.66 30.11 4.26
C TYR A 404 14.16 30.29 2.82
N ILE A 405 13.01 29.71 2.46
CA ILE A 405 12.43 29.87 1.11
C ILE A 405 12.05 31.34 0.88
N ASP A 406 11.47 31.99 1.90
CA ASP A 406 11.12 33.40 1.85
C ASP A 406 12.38 34.28 1.73
N ALA A 407 13.47 33.93 2.42
CA ALA A 407 14.76 34.63 2.31
C ALA A 407 15.47 34.42 0.96
N MET A 408 15.42 33.23 0.37
CA MET A 408 16.00 32.97 -0.96
C MET A 408 15.21 33.68 -2.06
N LYS A 409 13.87 33.77 -1.93
CA LYS A 409 13.04 34.59 -2.82
C LYS A 409 13.33 36.07 -2.67
N ALA A 410 13.51 36.56 -1.44
CA ALA A 410 13.92 37.93 -1.17
C ALA A 410 15.33 38.25 -1.69
N ALA A 411 16.20 37.25 -1.81
CA ALA A 411 17.53 37.38 -2.42
C ALA A 411 17.51 37.37 -3.96
N GLY A 412 16.35 37.16 -4.60
CA GLY A 412 16.18 37.28 -6.06
C GLY A 412 15.93 35.96 -6.81
N LEU A 413 15.92 34.80 -6.14
CA LEU A 413 15.67 33.51 -6.79
C LEU A 413 14.19 33.11 -6.66
N THR A 414 13.38 33.51 -7.63
CA THR A 414 11.93 33.30 -7.60
C THR A 414 11.46 31.98 -8.20
N ASP A 415 12.21 31.40 -9.13
CA ASP A 415 11.84 30.21 -9.92
C ASP A 415 12.65 28.96 -9.55
N LEU A 416 12.77 28.67 -8.25
CA LEU A 416 13.49 27.49 -7.79
C LEU A 416 12.60 26.25 -7.78
N THR A 417 13.04 25.21 -8.48
CA THR A 417 12.47 23.87 -8.31
C THR A 417 12.80 23.32 -6.91
N VAL A 418 12.00 22.35 -6.44
CA VAL A 418 12.26 21.69 -5.14
C VAL A 418 13.66 21.05 -5.13
N ASP A 419 14.08 20.48 -6.26
CA ASP A 419 15.37 19.80 -6.41
C ASP A 419 16.55 20.80 -6.34
N GLN A 420 16.39 22.00 -6.90
CA GLN A 420 17.37 23.09 -6.79
C GLN A 420 17.46 23.65 -5.37
N LEU A 421 16.33 23.83 -4.67
CA LEU A 421 16.34 24.26 -3.26
C LEU A 421 17.07 23.25 -2.37
N ILE A 422 16.91 21.96 -2.66
CA ILE A 422 17.60 20.86 -1.96
C ILE A 422 19.10 20.96 -2.21
N ALA A 423 19.51 21.04 -3.48
CA ALA A 423 20.92 21.09 -3.83
C ALA A 423 21.61 22.36 -3.29
N LEU A 424 20.93 23.51 -3.33
CA LEU A 424 21.42 24.75 -2.71
C LEU A 424 21.61 24.60 -1.20
N LYS A 425 20.67 23.96 -0.51
CA LYS A 425 20.77 23.75 0.94
C LYS A 425 21.85 22.74 1.32
N ILE A 426 22.05 21.70 0.51
CA ILE A 426 23.09 20.68 0.73
C ILE A 426 24.50 21.27 0.59
N GLN A 427 24.68 22.25 -0.31
CA GLN A 427 25.95 22.95 -0.54
C GLN A 427 26.13 24.20 0.34
N ASP A 428 25.32 24.35 1.39
CA ASP A 428 25.33 25.49 2.31
C ASP A 428 25.29 26.86 1.59
N VAL A 429 24.50 26.97 0.52
CA VAL A 429 24.27 28.26 -0.16
C VAL A 429 23.30 29.08 0.69
N THR A 430 23.75 30.20 1.24
CA THR A 430 22.92 31.05 2.12
C THR A 430 22.28 32.22 1.36
N PRO A 431 21.16 32.79 1.85
CA PRO A 431 20.59 34.02 1.29
C PRO A 431 21.58 35.18 1.33
N GLU A 432 22.44 35.23 2.35
CA GLU A 432 23.53 36.21 2.48
C GLU A 432 24.51 36.08 1.32
N TYR A 433 24.99 34.86 1.05
CA TYR A 433 25.91 34.58 -0.05
C TYR A 433 25.33 34.99 -1.42
N VAL A 434 24.05 34.70 -1.67
CA VAL A 434 23.38 35.13 -2.91
C VAL A 434 23.32 36.66 -3.02
N ARG A 435 22.99 37.36 -1.93
CA ARG A 435 22.95 38.83 -1.91
C ARG A 435 24.34 39.44 -2.13
N ASP A 436 25.38 38.84 -1.57
CA ASP A 436 26.76 39.31 -1.72
C ASP A 436 27.23 39.13 -3.17
N LEU A 437 26.89 38.02 -3.83
CA LEU A 437 27.16 37.83 -5.26
C LEU A 437 26.39 38.83 -6.14
N HIS A 438 25.13 39.11 -5.79
CA HIS A 438 24.33 40.12 -6.48
C HIS A 438 24.87 41.54 -6.29
N ALA A 439 25.42 41.86 -5.12
CA ALA A 439 26.09 43.13 -4.84
C ALA A 439 27.37 43.29 -5.70
N GLU A 440 28.03 42.18 -6.00
CA GLU A 440 29.12 42.11 -6.98
C GLU A 440 28.61 42.06 -8.45
N GLY A 441 27.33 42.28 -8.72
CA GLY A 441 26.80 42.40 -10.08
C GLY A 441 26.71 41.08 -10.86
N LEU A 442 26.93 39.93 -10.22
CA LEU A 442 26.63 38.61 -10.79
C LEU A 442 25.19 38.21 -10.48
N GLN A 443 24.52 37.52 -11.39
CA GLN A 443 23.14 37.01 -11.21
C GLN A 443 23.09 35.50 -11.50
N PRO A 444 23.85 34.67 -10.77
CA PRO A 444 23.93 33.25 -11.04
C PRO A 444 22.60 32.56 -10.77
N ASP A 445 22.24 31.63 -11.65
CA ASP A 445 21.09 30.77 -11.43
C ASP A 445 21.38 29.73 -10.33
N ALA A 446 20.37 28.91 -9.99
CA ALA A 446 20.50 27.92 -8.93
C ALA A 446 21.64 26.92 -9.18
N ASN A 447 21.88 26.54 -10.43
CA ASN A 447 22.88 25.54 -10.79
C ASN A 447 24.29 26.14 -10.71
N ASN A 448 24.46 27.38 -11.15
CA ASN A 448 25.71 28.10 -11.07
C ASN A 448 26.08 28.39 -9.61
N LEU A 449 25.11 28.76 -8.76
CA LEU A 449 25.33 28.91 -7.32
C LEU A 449 25.81 27.61 -6.65
N ILE A 450 25.26 26.46 -7.06
CA ILE A 450 25.71 25.15 -6.60
C ILE A 450 27.14 24.89 -7.09
N ALA A 451 27.45 25.14 -8.36
CA ALA A 451 28.76 24.91 -8.95
C ALA A 451 29.86 25.78 -8.28
N MET A 452 29.60 27.07 -8.08
CA MET A 452 30.52 28.00 -7.42
C MET A 452 30.83 27.56 -5.99
N ARG A 453 29.83 27.08 -5.23
CA ARG A 453 30.02 26.58 -3.86
C ARG A 453 30.77 25.25 -3.82
N VAL A 454 30.52 24.36 -4.77
CA VAL A 454 31.31 23.11 -4.93
C VAL A 454 32.77 23.42 -5.24
N GLN A 455 33.04 24.46 -6.03
CA GLN A 455 34.40 24.93 -6.35
C GLN A 455 35.03 25.79 -5.24
N GLY A 456 34.29 26.11 -4.19
CA GLY A 456 34.78 26.89 -3.04
C GLY A 456 34.90 28.40 -3.29
N ILE A 457 34.27 28.93 -4.32
CA ILE A 457 34.35 30.35 -4.70
C ILE A 457 33.58 31.22 -3.69
N THR A 458 34.28 32.19 -3.09
CA THR A 458 33.71 33.16 -2.14
C THR A 458 33.49 34.53 -2.79
N PRO A 459 32.57 35.37 -2.26
CA PRO A 459 32.42 36.74 -2.76
C PRO A 459 33.69 37.59 -2.58
N GLU A 460 34.52 37.27 -1.58
CA GLU A 460 35.84 37.88 -1.38
C GLU A 460 36.79 37.61 -2.55
N ASP A 461 36.85 36.36 -3.05
CA ASP A 461 37.68 35.99 -4.20
C ASP A 461 37.30 36.79 -5.45
N ILE A 462 36.00 36.98 -5.66
CA ILE A 462 35.46 37.74 -6.80
C ILE A 462 35.84 39.22 -6.70
N ARG A 463 35.82 39.81 -5.49
CA ARG A 463 36.29 41.17 -5.25
C ARG A 463 37.79 41.32 -5.54
N GLU A 464 38.58 40.35 -5.12
CA GLU A 464 40.03 40.35 -5.35
C GLU A 464 40.35 40.26 -6.85
N TRP A 465 39.67 39.40 -7.60
CA TRP A 465 39.83 39.31 -9.05
C TRP A 465 39.50 40.62 -9.76
N LYS A 466 38.38 41.27 -9.40
CA LYS A 466 38.03 42.58 -9.95
C LYS A 466 39.06 43.66 -9.61
N ALA A 467 39.63 43.64 -8.40
CA ALA A 467 40.68 44.58 -8.01
C ALA A 467 41.96 44.40 -8.86
N THR A 468 42.22 43.19 -9.37
CA THR A 468 43.32 42.90 -10.32
C THR A 468 42.98 43.16 -11.79
N GLY A 469 41.75 43.61 -12.10
CA GLY A 469 41.29 43.88 -13.45
C GLY A 469 40.67 42.67 -14.17
N LEU A 470 40.50 41.54 -13.50
CA LEU A 470 39.80 40.36 -14.00
C LEU A 470 38.31 40.47 -13.65
N ASN A 471 37.42 40.47 -14.64
CA ASN A 471 35.97 40.50 -14.43
C ASN A 471 35.33 39.23 -15.03
N PRO A 472 35.43 38.08 -14.33
CA PRO A 472 34.89 36.82 -14.82
C PRO A 472 33.36 36.83 -14.82
N ASP A 473 32.76 36.28 -15.87
CA ASP A 473 31.32 36.06 -15.95
C ASP A 473 30.92 34.78 -15.19
N GLN A 474 29.64 34.62 -14.86
CA GLN A 474 29.09 33.48 -14.13
C GLN A 474 29.37 32.11 -14.78
N ASP A 475 29.61 32.05 -16.09
CA ASP A 475 29.93 30.82 -16.82
C ASP A 475 31.45 30.51 -16.82
N GLN A 476 32.28 31.46 -16.38
CA GLN A 476 33.73 31.34 -16.27
C GLN A 476 34.18 30.97 -14.84
N LEU A 477 33.24 30.95 -13.89
CA LEU A 477 33.37 30.60 -12.48
C LEU A 477 32.68 29.26 -12.22
#